data_AF-A0A535HJJ1-F1
#
_entry.id   AF-A0A535HJJ1-F1
#
_cell.length_a   1.000
_cell.length_b   1.000
_cell.length_c   1.000
_cell.angle_alpha   90.00
_cell.angle_beta   90.00
_cell.angle_gamma   90.00
#
_symmetry.space_group_name_H-M   'P 1'
#
loop_
_entity.id
_entity.type
_entity.pdbx_description
1 polymer ?
#
loop_
_entity_poly.entity_id
_entity_poly.type
_entity_poly.pdbx_seq_one_letter_code
_entity_poly.pdbx_strand_id
1 'polypeptide(L)'
;MRAALALMLLMAGCGSSHGAADSSAPAPSATRCEPTSSRDAAGVLTANGTFGVLGDTAMSSATAMNEPLVIVHRGAKEQDQLALRFDDIGHSSPATWVSYGVVARDRENPWGAVAFEAGWKPIGFAGSCWRVLANGEDTGLVLFVRP
;
A
#
# COMPACT_ATOMS: atom_id res chain seq x y z
N MET A 1 -61.11 -37.65 -5.59
CA MET A 1 -61.97 -37.65 -4.39
C MET A 1 -61.14 -37.17 -3.21
N ARG A 2 -61.65 -36.14 -2.50
CA ARG A 2 -61.52 -35.85 -1.05
C ARG A 2 -60.12 -36.03 -0.42
N ALA A 3 -59.37 -34.94 -0.20
CA ALA A 3 -59.44 -34.11 1.01
C ALA A 3 -59.22 -34.89 2.33
N ALA A 4 -58.10 -34.64 3.00
CA ALA A 4 -57.96 -34.81 4.44
C ALA A 4 -57.12 -33.65 4.99
N LEU A 5 -57.79 -32.78 5.73
CA LEU A 5 -57.25 -31.73 6.58
C LEU A 5 -56.61 -32.30 7.86
N ALA A 6 -55.86 -31.42 8.54
CA ALA A 6 -55.56 -31.31 9.97
C ALA A 6 -54.06 -31.51 10.27
N LEU A 7 -53.39 -30.75 11.15
CA LEU A 7 -53.87 -29.96 12.30
C LEU A 7 -52.78 -28.92 12.66
N MET A 8 -53.18 -27.73 13.11
CA MET A 8 -52.30 -26.71 13.68
C MET A 8 -51.73 -27.14 15.06
N LEU A 9 -50.50 -26.76 15.36
CA LEU A 9 -50.04 -26.50 16.73
C LEU A 9 -49.19 -25.23 16.75
N LEU A 10 -49.74 -24.19 17.40
CA LEU A 10 -49.02 -23.03 17.88
C LEU A 10 -48.39 -23.39 19.24
N MET A 11 -47.12 -23.05 19.44
CA MET A 11 -46.61 -22.70 20.77
C MET A 11 -45.73 -21.45 20.66
N ALA A 12 -46.23 -20.38 21.25
CA ALA A 12 -45.50 -19.17 21.56
C ALA A 12 -44.59 -19.44 22.76
N GLY A 13 -43.29 -19.14 22.62
CA GLY A 13 -42.35 -19.06 23.73
C GLY A 13 -41.91 -17.60 23.88
N CYS A 14 -42.31 -16.97 24.99
CA CYS A 14 -41.87 -15.64 25.41
C CYS A 14 -40.38 -15.65 25.77
N GLY A 15 -39.71 -14.52 25.52
CA GLY A 15 -38.28 -14.35 25.67
C GLY A 15 -37.79 -14.01 27.08
N SER A 16 -36.50 -13.64 27.09
CA SER A 16 -35.65 -12.96 28.09
C SER A 16 -34.35 -13.77 28.23
N SER A 17 -33.15 -13.24 28.34
CA SER A 17 -32.54 -11.93 28.20
C SER A 17 -31.04 -12.14 28.48
N HIS A 18 -30.20 -11.17 28.12
CA HIS A 18 -28.85 -10.96 28.65
C HIS A 18 -27.77 -12.01 28.34
N GLY A 19 -26.96 -11.66 27.35
CA GLY A 19 -25.68 -12.29 27.07
C GLY A 19 -25.10 -11.75 25.78
N ALA A 20 -25.09 -10.42 25.59
CA ALA A 20 -24.22 -9.83 24.59
C ALA A 20 -22.80 -10.09 25.10
N ALA A 21 -22.23 -11.20 24.66
CA ALA A 21 -20.81 -11.43 24.75
C ALA A 21 -20.17 -10.26 24.01
N ASP A 22 -19.60 -9.32 24.77
CA ASP A 22 -18.54 -8.44 24.30
C ASP A 22 -17.38 -9.33 23.85
N SER A 23 -17.54 -9.96 22.69
CA SER A 23 -16.41 -10.37 21.87
C SER A 23 -15.86 -9.07 21.32
N SER A 24 -15.02 -8.43 22.16
CA SER A 24 -14.03 -7.49 21.69
C SER A 24 -13.22 -8.22 20.64
N ALA A 25 -13.65 -8.12 19.38
CA ALA A 25 -12.85 -8.53 18.24
C ALA A 25 -11.50 -7.82 18.43
N PRO A 26 -10.37 -8.53 18.34
CA PRO A 26 -9.08 -7.86 18.37
C PRO A 26 -9.12 -6.80 17.27
N ALA A 27 -8.82 -5.55 17.64
CA ALA A 27 -8.70 -4.46 16.68
C ALA A 27 -7.79 -4.95 15.52
N PRO A 28 -8.15 -4.71 14.25
CA PRO A 28 -7.30 -5.12 13.14
C PRO A 28 -5.90 -4.55 13.37
N SER A 29 -4.95 -5.46 13.55
CA SER A 29 -3.58 -5.18 13.95
C SER A 29 -3.00 -4.02 13.12
N ALA A 30 -2.32 -3.11 13.80
CA ALA A 30 -1.58 -1.99 13.23
C ALA A 30 -0.35 -2.45 12.42
N THR A 31 -0.56 -3.30 11.41
CA THR A 31 0.47 -3.90 10.53
C THR A 31 0.38 -3.37 9.10
N ARG A 32 -0.31 -2.25 8.85
CA ARG A 32 -0.50 -1.77 7.47
C ARG A 32 0.53 -0.75 6.98
N CYS A 33 1.36 -0.22 7.86
CA CYS A 33 2.37 0.75 7.48
C CYS A 33 3.76 0.40 8.02
N GLU A 34 4.27 -0.74 7.60
CA GLU A 34 5.69 -1.05 7.79
C GLU A 34 6.44 -0.67 6.50
N PRO A 35 7.26 0.40 6.53
CA PRO A 35 8.04 0.79 5.35
C PRO A 35 9.02 -0.32 4.98
N THR A 36 9.24 -0.54 3.68
CA THR A 36 10.15 -1.59 3.21
C THR A 36 11.56 -1.33 3.75
N SER A 37 12.10 -2.31 4.48
CA SER A 37 13.43 -2.21 5.11
C SER A 37 14.44 -3.23 4.55
N SER A 38 13.97 -4.24 3.82
CA SER A 38 14.81 -5.24 3.18
C SER A 38 15.64 -4.64 2.05
N ARG A 39 16.91 -4.99 2.00
CA ARG A 39 17.85 -4.60 0.94
C ARG A 39 18.34 -5.83 0.20
N ASP A 40 18.61 -5.68 -1.09
CA ASP A 40 19.32 -6.70 -1.86
C ASP A 40 20.83 -6.66 -1.60
N ALA A 41 21.58 -7.57 -2.23
CA ALA A 41 23.04 -7.65 -2.07
C ALA A 41 23.78 -6.39 -2.55
N ALA A 42 23.15 -5.56 -3.38
CA ALA A 42 23.69 -4.29 -3.87
C ALA A 42 23.30 -3.09 -2.97
N GLY A 43 22.53 -3.34 -1.91
CA GLY A 43 22.10 -2.33 -0.94
C GLY A 43 20.83 -1.58 -1.30
N VAL A 44 20.14 -1.94 -2.39
CA VAL A 44 18.89 -1.27 -2.82
C VAL A 44 17.72 -1.78 -1.98
N LEU A 45 16.88 -0.86 -1.46
CA LEU A 45 15.65 -1.23 -0.75
C LEU A 45 14.66 -1.86 -1.73
N THR A 46 14.30 -3.13 -1.50
CA THR A 46 13.42 -3.88 -2.41
C THR A 46 12.71 -5.01 -1.67
N ALA A 47 11.48 -5.30 -2.09
CA ALA A 47 10.70 -6.44 -1.61
C ALA A 47 10.74 -7.63 -2.60
N ASN A 48 10.95 -7.39 -3.89
CA ASN A 48 10.86 -8.41 -4.94
C ASN A 48 12.15 -8.60 -5.76
N GLY A 49 13.19 -7.77 -5.55
CA GLY A 49 14.46 -7.83 -6.29
C GLY A 49 14.42 -7.23 -7.71
N THR A 50 13.26 -6.75 -8.15
CA THR A 50 13.00 -6.20 -9.49
C THR A 50 12.85 -4.68 -9.45
N PHE A 51 12.05 -4.17 -8.50
CA PHE A 51 11.86 -2.75 -8.25
C PHE A 51 12.43 -2.37 -6.90
N GLY A 52 12.98 -1.16 -6.79
CA GLY A 52 13.57 -0.69 -5.55
C GLY A 52 13.53 0.81 -5.39
N VAL A 53 13.90 1.26 -4.20
CA VAL A 53 14.00 2.67 -3.83
C VAL A 53 15.46 2.99 -3.51
N LEU A 54 15.96 4.10 -4.06
CA LEU A 54 17.22 4.69 -3.60
C LEU A 54 16.93 5.67 -2.45
N GLY A 55 17.65 5.54 -1.35
CA GLY A 55 17.43 6.33 -0.13
C GLY A 55 16.62 5.56 0.92
N ASP A 56 15.62 6.22 1.49
CA ASP A 56 14.77 5.69 2.56
C ASP A 56 13.31 5.56 2.11
N THR A 57 12.65 4.51 2.57
CA THR A 57 11.20 4.27 2.41
C THR A 57 10.39 4.93 3.53
N ALA A 58 11.05 5.44 4.58
CA ALA A 58 10.46 6.17 5.70
C ALA A 58 10.99 7.61 5.76
N MET A 59 10.36 8.52 5.02
CA MET A 59 10.84 9.89 4.82
C MET A 59 10.02 10.90 5.63
N SER A 60 10.63 11.98 6.12
CA SER A 60 9.85 13.06 6.76
C SER A 60 9.03 13.84 5.73
N SER A 61 7.87 14.37 6.12
CA SER A 61 7.05 15.20 5.24
C SER A 61 7.83 16.42 4.71
N ALA A 62 8.70 17.00 5.54
CA ALA A 62 9.59 18.10 5.16
C ALA A 62 10.60 17.69 4.07
N THR A 63 11.23 16.52 4.19
CA THR A 63 12.15 16.00 3.18
C THR A 63 11.42 15.68 1.87
N ALA A 64 10.25 15.03 1.96
CA ALA A 64 9.43 14.69 0.80
C ALA A 64 9.04 15.92 -0.03
N MET A 65 8.88 17.09 0.58
CA MET A 65 8.57 18.33 -0.15
C MET A 65 9.75 18.91 -0.93
N ASN A 66 10.99 18.50 -0.63
CA ASN A 66 12.21 19.09 -1.19
C ASN A 66 13.03 18.13 -2.07
N GLU A 67 12.84 16.82 -1.94
CA GLU A 67 13.61 15.80 -2.65
C GLU A 67 12.71 14.87 -3.47
N PRO A 68 13.12 14.38 -4.65
CA PRO A 68 12.32 13.42 -5.41
C PRO A 68 12.34 12.03 -4.75
N LEU A 69 11.28 11.25 -4.97
CA LEU A 69 11.29 9.82 -4.75
C LEU A 69 12.02 9.15 -5.92
N VAL A 70 13.04 8.36 -5.64
CA VAL A 70 13.86 7.72 -6.68
C VAL A 70 13.60 6.22 -6.69
N ILE A 71 12.91 5.77 -7.73
CA ILE A 71 12.63 4.37 -8.00
C ILE A 71 13.64 3.82 -9.00
N VAL A 72 14.10 2.60 -8.78
CA VAL A 72 14.96 1.86 -9.72
C VAL A 72 14.29 0.57 -10.14
N HIS A 73 14.54 0.17 -11.39
CA HIS A 73 14.08 -1.09 -11.95
C HIS A 73 15.28 -1.81 -12.56
N ARG A 74 15.45 -3.09 -12.22
CA ARG A 74 16.60 -3.87 -12.69
C ARG A 74 16.55 -4.03 -14.21
N GLY A 75 17.63 -3.65 -14.88
CA GLY A 75 17.72 -3.72 -16.34
C GLY A 75 16.99 -2.60 -17.09
N ALA A 76 16.53 -1.56 -16.39
CA ALA A 76 16.01 -0.36 -17.01
C ALA A 76 17.04 0.33 -17.92
N LYS A 77 16.55 0.96 -18.98
CA LYS A 77 17.33 1.68 -19.99
C LYS A 77 16.88 3.12 -20.10
N GLU A 78 17.70 3.92 -20.76
CA GLU A 78 17.36 5.31 -21.07
C GLU A 78 16.02 5.37 -21.85
N GLN A 79 15.21 6.38 -21.56
CA GLN A 79 13.89 6.62 -22.16
C GLN A 79 12.81 5.57 -21.84
N ASP A 80 13.11 4.53 -21.05
CA ASP A 80 12.07 3.62 -20.55
C ASP A 80 11.01 4.42 -19.77
N GLN A 81 9.76 3.99 -19.86
CA GLN A 81 8.64 4.60 -19.15
C GLN A 81 8.13 3.66 -18.07
N LEU A 82 7.69 4.25 -16.96
CA LEU A 82 7.12 3.53 -15.84
C LEU A 82 5.83 4.23 -15.40
N ALA A 83 4.74 3.48 -15.38
CA ALA A 83 3.49 3.91 -14.76
C ALA A 83 3.54 3.53 -13.28
N LEU A 84 3.75 4.52 -12.41
CA LEU A 84 3.73 4.34 -10.97
C LEU A 84 2.32 4.60 -10.44
N ARG A 85 1.88 3.77 -9.51
CA ARG A 85 0.67 4.00 -8.72
C ARG A 85 0.99 3.79 -7.24
N PHE A 86 0.44 4.65 -6.41
CA PHE A 86 0.59 4.64 -4.96
C PHE A 86 -0.80 4.46 -4.39
N ASP A 87 -1.05 3.34 -3.72
CA ASP A 87 -2.32 3.06 -3.04
C ASP A 87 -2.17 3.36 -1.55
N ASP A 88 -3.09 4.16 -1.01
CA ASP A 88 -3.10 4.47 0.42
C ASP A 88 -3.54 3.23 1.21
N ILE A 89 -2.61 2.73 2.03
CA ILE A 89 -2.85 1.58 2.90
C ILE A 89 -2.93 1.98 4.38
N GLY A 90 -2.61 3.24 4.69
CA GLY A 90 -2.70 3.82 6.03
C GLY A 90 -4.06 4.41 6.36
N HIS A 91 -4.85 4.79 5.34
CA HIS A 91 -6.16 5.48 5.47
C HIS A 91 -6.08 6.83 6.17
N SER A 92 -4.90 7.46 6.14
CA SER A 92 -4.60 8.78 6.70
C SER A 92 -4.30 9.82 5.62
N SER A 93 -4.26 9.38 4.36
CA SER A 93 -3.91 10.22 3.21
C SER A 93 -5.13 10.97 2.67
N PRO A 94 -4.97 12.16 2.06
CA PRO A 94 -6.09 12.90 1.46
C PRO A 94 -6.61 12.27 0.15
N ALA A 95 -5.89 11.28 -0.39
CA ALA A 95 -6.27 10.52 -1.58
C ALA A 95 -6.14 9.02 -1.31
N THR A 96 -7.04 8.21 -1.88
CA THR A 96 -6.99 6.75 -1.78
C THR A 96 -5.96 6.12 -2.71
N TRP A 97 -5.64 6.80 -3.81
CA TRP A 97 -4.57 6.43 -4.71
C TRP A 97 -4.06 7.65 -5.49
N VAL A 98 -2.84 7.54 -6.00
CA VAL A 98 -2.19 8.53 -6.88
C VAL A 98 -1.44 7.79 -7.98
N SER A 99 -1.43 8.31 -9.20
CA SER A 99 -0.61 7.76 -10.29
C SER A 99 0.28 8.79 -10.96
N TYR A 100 1.42 8.33 -11.47
CA TYR A 100 2.38 9.11 -12.24
C TYR A 100 2.86 8.31 -13.44
N GLY A 101 3.06 8.99 -14.57
CA GLY A 101 3.95 8.50 -15.62
C GLY A 101 5.32 9.13 -15.42
N VAL A 102 6.36 8.31 -15.30
CA VAL A 102 7.74 8.77 -15.17
C VAL A 102 8.60 8.15 -16.25
N VAL A 103 9.62 8.89 -16.68
CA VAL A 103 10.59 8.46 -17.69
C VAL A 103 11.93 8.26 -17.00
N ALA A 104 12.66 7.22 -17.39
CA ALA A 104 14.00 6.95 -16.91
C ALA A 104 14.92 8.13 -17.24
N ARG A 105 15.74 8.52 -16.25
CA ARG A 105 16.75 9.57 -16.37
C ARG A 105 18.11 9.04 -15.96
N ASP A 106 19.15 9.62 -16.55
CA ASP A 106 20.53 9.32 -16.19
C ASP A 106 20.77 9.59 -14.70
N ARG A 107 21.05 8.50 -13.98
CA ARG A 107 21.34 8.49 -12.55
C ARG A 107 21.99 7.16 -12.21
N GLU A 108 23.31 7.17 -12.12
CA GLU A 108 24.09 5.98 -11.76
C GLU A 108 23.66 5.44 -10.39
N ASN A 109 23.45 4.14 -10.33
CA ASN A 109 22.95 3.44 -9.14
C ASN A 109 23.37 1.96 -9.15
N PRO A 110 23.17 1.22 -8.05
CA PRO A 110 23.66 -0.16 -7.96
C PRO A 110 23.06 -1.15 -8.97
N TRP A 111 21.95 -0.81 -9.64
CA TRP A 111 21.30 -1.67 -10.64
C TRP A 111 21.52 -1.21 -12.09
N GLY A 112 22.16 -0.06 -12.32
CA GLY A 112 22.42 0.45 -13.66
C GLY A 112 22.68 1.95 -13.73
N ALA A 113 22.55 2.51 -14.93
CA ALA A 113 22.86 3.92 -15.20
C ALA A 113 21.64 4.85 -15.11
N VAL A 114 20.43 4.32 -14.90
CA VAL A 114 19.19 5.11 -14.93
C VAL A 114 18.30 4.86 -13.73
N ALA A 115 17.48 5.85 -13.38
CA ALA A 115 16.44 5.76 -12.37
C ALA A 115 15.18 6.53 -12.80
N PHE A 116 14.09 6.29 -12.09
CA PHE A 116 12.80 6.95 -12.29
C PHE A 116 12.52 7.88 -11.12
N GLU A 117 12.41 9.17 -11.39
CA GLU A 117 12.15 10.18 -10.36
C GLU A 117 10.68 10.59 -10.36
N ALA A 118 10.01 10.37 -9.23
CA ALA A 118 8.64 10.79 -8.98
C ALA A 118 8.62 11.94 -7.96
N GLY A 119 7.72 12.90 -8.17
CA GLY A 119 7.46 13.92 -7.15
C GLY A 119 6.62 13.35 -6.01
N TRP A 120 6.82 13.83 -4.79
CA TRP A 120 6.01 13.41 -3.65
C TRP A 120 4.64 14.06 -3.59
N LYS A 121 4.28 15.05 -4.40
CA LYS A 121 2.91 15.61 -4.35
C LYS A 121 1.96 14.79 -5.22
N PRO A 122 0.81 14.30 -4.71
CA PRO A 122 0.22 14.51 -3.39
C PRO A 122 0.43 13.34 -2.40
N ILE A 123 1.43 12.47 -2.57
CA ILE A 123 1.74 11.37 -1.63
C ILE A 123 2.54 11.77 -0.37
N GLY A 124 3.07 13.00 -0.30
CA GLY A 124 4.01 13.46 0.73
C GLY A 124 3.36 14.01 2.00
N PHE A 125 2.08 13.69 2.28
CA PHE A 125 1.41 14.17 3.48
C PHE A 125 1.89 13.43 4.72
N ALA A 126 2.12 14.16 5.81
CA ALA A 126 2.49 13.59 7.10
C ALA A 126 1.53 12.48 7.53
N GLY A 127 2.09 11.35 7.97
CA GLY A 127 1.35 10.18 8.43
C GLY A 127 0.79 9.29 7.31
N SER A 128 1.00 9.62 6.04
CA SER A 128 0.53 8.82 4.91
C SER A 128 1.36 7.55 4.68
N CYS A 129 0.72 6.50 4.16
CA CYS A 129 1.36 5.22 3.89
C CYS A 129 0.93 4.65 2.55
N TRP A 130 1.91 4.27 1.72
CA TRP A 130 1.67 3.98 0.32
C TRP A 130 2.23 2.62 -0.09
N ARG A 131 1.38 1.76 -0.65
CA ARG A 131 1.81 0.60 -1.43
C ARG A 131 2.15 1.06 -2.85
N VAL A 132 3.32 0.68 -3.36
CA VAL A 132 3.76 1.07 -4.71
C VAL A 132 3.47 -0.04 -5.71
N LEU A 133 2.80 0.33 -6.79
CA LEU A 133 2.59 -0.49 -7.97
C LEU A 133 3.35 0.11 -9.15
N ALA A 134 3.87 -0.75 -10.01
CA ALA A 134 4.63 -0.40 -11.20
C ALA A 134 4.02 -1.13 -12.42
N ASN A 135 3.58 -0.39 -13.43
CA ASN A 135 2.88 -0.91 -14.61
C ASN A 135 1.69 -1.83 -14.26
N GLY A 136 1.01 -1.55 -13.14
CA GLY A 136 -0.11 -2.34 -12.63
C GLY A 136 0.28 -3.55 -11.78
N GLU A 137 1.57 -3.84 -11.62
CA GLU A 137 2.08 -4.91 -10.78
C GLU A 137 2.40 -4.40 -9.36
N ASP A 138 2.02 -5.16 -8.33
CA ASP A 138 2.43 -4.86 -6.95
C ASP A 138 3.93 -5.15 -6.77
N THR A 139 4.69 -4.10 -6.44
CA THR A 139 6.14 -4.21 -6.22
C THR A 139 6.51 -4.77 -4.85
N GLY A 140 5.54 -4.82 -3.92
CA GLY A 140 5.75 -5.07 -2.50
C GLY A 140 6.37 -3.91 -1.73
N LEU A 141 6.75 -2.81 -2.40
CA LEU A 141 7.31 -1.63 -1.75
C LEU A 141 6.23 -0.89 -0.96
N VAL A 142 6.57 -0.54 0.29
CA VAL A 142 5.75 0.29 1.16
C VAL A 142 6.55 1.53 1.56
N LEU A 143 5.96 2.70 1.36
CA LEU A 143 6.51 3.99 1.77
C LEU A 143 5.71 4.55 2.94
N PHE A 144 6.40 5.14 3.91
CA PHE A 144 5.79 5.88 5.01
C PHE A 144 6.31 7.31 5.03
N VAL A 145 5.39 8.26 5.10
CA VAL A 145 5.72 9.67 5.30
C VAL A 145 5.57 10.00 6.78
N ARG A 146 6.69 10.16 7.46
CA ARG A 146 6.73 10.60 8.85
C ARG A 146 6.26 12.04 8.96
N PRO A 147 5.64 12.43 10.09
CA PRO A 147 5.36 13.82 10.41
C PRO A 147 6.56 14.73 10.15
#